data_AF-A0A955CKR0-F1
#
_entry.id   AF-A0A955CKR0-F1
#
_cell.length_a   1.000
_cell.length_b   1.000
_cell.length_c   1.000
_cell.angle_alpha   90.00
_cell.angle_beta   90.00
_cell.angle_gamma   90.00
#
_symmetry.space_group_name_H-M   'P 1'
#
loop_
_entity.id
_entity.type
_entity.pdbx_description
1 polymer ?
#
loop_
_entity_poly.entity_id
_entity_poly.type
_entity_poly.pdbx_seq_one_letter_code
_entity_poly.pdbx_strand_id
1 'polypeptide(L)'
;MTRFHPRPPFSPGKQCPGIADTRQIAGPGRERHTAPSRRHPPSVRARRSIGWTLLVATIGFHSSANLVCAQLGTAHPSQGYYAAFGQMYRGEYASARKTFESAARSGVRSVDGRWIDSVCYYAMLGECYYQEGDLASALTNFEAALGVFANQPAWMRVVQFPDTIAPSARKTTSKAVPWGNSARNVPVGDFPRRMQILRGRLDNSDVVQQGGVVQ
;
A
#
# COMPACT_ATOMS: atom_id res chain seq x y z
N MET A 1 -37.65 26.33 5.87
CA MET A 1 -36.76 27.15 5.02
C MET A 1 -35.44 27.32 5.75
N THR A 2 -34.48 26.43 5.50
CA THR A 2 -33.23 26.35 6.25
C THR A 2 -32.14 27.04 5.45
N ARG A 3 -31.58 28.14 5.97
CA ARG A 3 -30.53 28.93 5.31
C ARG A 3 -29.24 28.12 5.15
N PHE A 4 -28.79 27.97 3.91
CA PHE A 4 -27.44 27.57 3.58
C PHE A 4 -26.47 28.71 3.94
N HIS A 5 -25.48 28.42 4.80
CA HIS A 5 -24.32 29.30 4.98
C HIS A 5 -23.26 28.99 3.91
N PRO A 6 -22.70 30.02 3.22
CA PRO A 6 -21.65 29.81 2.23
C PRO A 6 -20.31 29.44 2.89
N ARG A 7 -19.55 28.53 2.24
CA ARG A 7 -18.18 28.20 2.63
C ARG A 7 -17.24 29.39 2.36
N PRO A 8 -16.23 29.63 3.21
CA PRO A 8 -15.23 30.68 2.97
C PRO A 8 -14.28 30.31 1.81
N PRO A 9 -13.76 31.31 1.07
CA PRO A 9 -12.88 31.10 -0.08
C PRO A 9 -11.47 30.65 0.31
N PHE A 10 -10.89 29.83 -0.56
CA PHE A 10 -9.54 29.27 -0.47
C PHE A 10 -8.49 30.36 -0.73
N SER A 11 -7.64 30.67 0.26
CA SER A 11 -6.50 31.58 0.08
C SER A 11 -5.27 30.80 -0.45
N PRO A 12 -4.69 31.19 -1.59
CA PRO A 12 -3.43 30.63 -2.07
C PRO A 12 -2.24 31.38 -1.49
N GLY A 13 -1.19 30.64 -1.12
CA GLY A 13 0.15 31.20 -0.96
C GLY A 13 0.68 31.23 0.47
N LYS A 14 1.44 30.20 0.84
CA LYS A 14 2.74 30.40 1.50
C LYS A 14 3.73 29.38 0.96
N GLN A 15 4.71 29.89 0.22
CA GLN A 15 5.90 29.22 -0.29
C GLN A 15 6.57 28.34 0.77
N CYS A 16 6.98 27.14 0.35
CA CYS A 16 8.06 26.38 0.99
C CYS A 16 9.40 27.11 0.77
N PRO A 17 10.24 27.32 1.79
CA PRO A 17 11.63 27.70 1.56
C PRO A 17 12.44 26.45 1.16
N GLY A 18 13.07 26.52 -0.02
CA GLY A 18 13.99 25.52 -0.52
C GLY A 18 15.45 25.83 -0.20
N ILE A 19 16.25 24.76 -0.35
CA ILE A 19 17.62 24.71 -0.89
C ILE A 19 18.75 25.25 0.01
N ALA A 20 19.66 24.35 0.40
CA ALA A 20 21.10 24.53 0.18
C ALA A 20 21.83 23.18 0.26
N ASP A 21 22.12 22.64 -0.92
CA ASP A 21 23.22 21.73 -1.21
C ASP A 21 24.51 22.57 -1.18
N THR A 22 25.55 22.13 -0.45
CA THR A 22 26.87 22.79 -0.48
C THR A 22 27.95 21.72 -0.50
N ARG A 23 28.32 21.36 -1.72
CA ARG A 23 29.62 20.81 -2.09
C ARG A 23 30.76 21.70 -1.57
N GLN A 24 31.79 21.01 -1.07
CA GLN A 24 33.19 21.21 -1.46
C GLN A 24 33.91 22.47 -0.94
N ILE A 25 34.73 22.28 0.10
CA ILE A 25 35.95 23.07 0.31
C ILE A 25 37.10 22.09 0.59
N ALA A 26 37.98 21.95 -0.39
CA ALA A 26 39.30 21.37 -0.26
C ALA A 26 40.29 22.49 0.11
N GLY A 27 41.27 22.17 0.97
CA GLY A 27 42.43 23.02 1.24
C GLY A 27 43.56 22.20 1.91
N PRO A 28 44.84 22.50 1.64
CA PRO A 28 45.91 21.49 1.65
C PRO A 28 46.98 21.68 2.74
N GLY A 29 47.81 20.65 2.91
CA GLY A 29 49.21 20.79 3.34
C GLY A 29 49.55 20.29 4.75
N ARG A 30 50.44 19.30 4.85
CA ARG A 30 51.87 19.51 5.22
C ARG A 30 52.54 18.17 5.54
N GLU A 31 53.49 17.79 4.69
CA GLU A 31 54.44 16.70 4.88
C GLU A 31 55.38 16.98 6.06
N ARG A 32 55.78 15.93 6.80
CA ARG A 32 57.12 15.84 7.41
C ARG A 32 57.64 14.40 7.35
N HIS A 33 58.83 14.30 6.75
CA HIS A 33 59.71 13.15 6.58
C HIS A 33 60.22 12.58 7.91
N THR A 34 60.54 11.28 7.96
CA THR A 34 61.94 10.75 7.95
C THR A 34 61.97 9.22 8.16
N ALA A 35 62.96 8.57 7.53
CA ALA A 35 63.15 7.14 7.29
C ALA A 35 64.16 6.51 8.30
N PRO A 36 64.98 5.47 7.99
CA PRO A 36 64.78 4.12 7.39
C PRO A 36 65.46 3.00 8.25
N SER A 37 65.36 1.70 7.87
CA SER A 37 66.42 0.65 7.99
C SER A 37 65.83 -0.76 7.71
N ARG A 38 66.04 -1.39 6.54
CA ARG A 38 67.19 -2.20 6.03
C ARG A 38 67.14 -3.72 6.34
N ARG A 39 66.95 -4.52 5.27
CA ARG A 39 67.73 -5.70 4.77
C ARG A 39 66.96 -7.02 4.53
N HIS A 40 67.17 -7.56 3.33
CA HIS A 40 66.75 -8.83 2.69
C HIS A 40 67.65 -10.04 3.08
N PRO A 41 67.65 -11.18 2.33
CA PRO A 41 66.72 -12.34 2.16
C PRO A 41 67.51 -13.65 2.52
N PRO A 42 67.42 -14.87 1.89
CA PRO A 42 66.46 -15.53 0.98
C PRO A 42 65.99 -16.93 1.49
N SER A 43 65.08 -17.67 0.84
CA SER A 43 65.47 -18.68 -0.16
C SER A 43 64.35 -19.71 -0.47
N VAL A 44 64.51 -20.33 -1.64
CA VAL A 44 64.07 -21.67 -2.11
C VAL A 44 62.68 -21.83 -2.77
N ARG A 45 62.78 -22.18 -4.07
CA ARG A 45 61.82 -22.79 -5.01
C ARG A 45 60.99 -23.94 -4.43
N ALA A 46 59.72 -24.05 -4.84
CA ALA A 46 59.11 -25.31 -5.29
C ALA A 46 57.79 -25.01 -6.01
N ARG A 47 57.73 -25.12 -7.33
CA ARG A 47 57.18 -26.27 -8.09
C ARG A 47 55.68 -26.53 -7.89
N ARG A 48 54.92 -26.12 -8.92
CA ARG A 48 53.83 -26.84 -9.62
C ARG A 48 52.75 -27.52 -8.78
N SER A 49 51.53 -26.97 -8.85
CA SER A 49 50.28 -27.75 -8.93
C SER A 49 49.16 -26.84 -9.47
N ILE A 50 49.14 -26.65 -10.79
CA ILE A 50 47.96 -26.16 -11.52
C ILE A 50 47.22 -27.40 -11.98
N GLY A 51 45.98 -27.54 -11.53
CA GLY A 51 45.11 -28.65 -11.87
C GLY A 51 44.40 -29.11 -10.61
N TRP A 52 43.06 -29.12 -10.66
CA TRP A 52 42.11 -29.49 -9.59
C TRP A 52 41.40 -28.36 -8.82
N THR A 53 41.44 -27.11 -9.28
CA THR A 53 40.54 -26.04 -8.79
C THR A 53 39.60 -25.46 -9.85
N LEU A 54 39.24 -26.24 -10.87
CA LEU A 54 38.34 -25.80 -11.94
C LEU A 54 37.19 -26.77 -12.28
N LEU A 55 36.81 -27.66 -11.36
CA LEU A 55 35.64 -28.55 -11.55
C LEU A 55 34.73 -28.68 -10.32
N VAL A 56 34.86 -27.80 -9.32
CA VAL A 56 33.87 -27.65 -8.23
C VAL A 56 33.29 -26.22 -8.17
N ALA A 57 33.84 -25.29 -8.95
CA ALA A 57 33.44 -23.88 -8.95
C ALA A 57 32.38 -23.51 -10.02
N THR A 58 31.69 -24.49 -10.62
CA THR A 58 30.67 -24.24 -11.67
C THR A 58 29.28 -24.78 -11.35
N ILE A 59 29.04 -25.38 -10.18
CA ILE A 59 27.69 -25.72 -9.67
C ILE A 59 27.32 -24.82 -8.47
N GLY A 60 27.73 -23.56 -8.51
CA GLY A 60 27.53 -22.62 -7.40
C GLY A 60 26.80 -21.33 -7.76
N PHE A 61 26.31 -21.17 -9.00
CA PHE A 61 25.87 -19.85 -9.45
C PHE A 61 24.73 -19.87 -10.46
N HIS A 62 23.66 -20.64 -10.23
CA HIS A 62 22.36 -20.40 -10.87
C HIS A 62 21.21 -20.73 -9.91
N SER A 63 21.21 -20.12 -8.73
CA SER A 63 19.96 -19.86 -8.02
C SER A 63 19.55 -18.43 -8.33
N SER A 64 18.97 -18.21 -9.51
CA SER A 64 18.05 -17.09 -9.65
C SER A 64 16.92 -17.39 -8.69
N ALA A 65 16.89 -16.69 -7.56
CA ALA A 65 15.68 -16.56 -6.78
C ALA A 65 14.65 -15.92 -7.73
N ASN A 66 13.87 -16.76 -8.41
CA ASN A 66 12.57 -16.36 -8.87
C ASN A 66 11.85 -15.98 -7.58
N LEU A 67 11.85 -14.68 -7.26
CA LEU A 67 10.81 -14.12 -6.44
C LEU A 67 9.53 -14.46 -7.20
N VAL A 68 8.91 -15.56 -6.79
CA VAL A 68 7.59 -15.95 -7.21
C VAL A 68 6.68 -14.83 -6.72
N CYS A 69 6.52 -13.80 -7.56
CA CYS A 69 5.50 -12.76 -7.40
C CYS A 69 4.08 -13.32 -7.64
N ALA A 70 3.89 -14.65 -7.57
CA ALA A 70 2.59 -15.29 -7.71
C ALA A 70 1.78 -15.31 -6.38
N GLN A 71 2.31 -14.75 -5.29
CA GLN A 71 1.60 -14.64 -4.00
C GLN A 71 1.43 -13.19 -3.51
N LEU A 72 1.67 -12.19 -4.35
CA LEU A 72 1.12 -10.86 -4.10
C LEU A 72 -0.35 -10.89 -4.50
N GLY A 73 -1.19 -11.38 -3.59
CA GLY A 73 -2.63 -11.35 -3.74
C GLY A 73 -3.08 -9.96 -4.20
N THR A 74 -4.03 -9.92 -5.13
CA THR A 74 -4.62 -8.67 -5.62
C THR A 74 -5.14 -7.87 -4.44
N ALA A 75 -4.55 -6.70 -4.19
CA ALA A 75 -5.05 -5.81 -3.15
C ALA A 75 -6.36 -5.19 -3.63
N HIS A 76 -7.37 -5.22 -2.77
CA HIS A 76 -8.66 -4.61 -2.99
C HIS A 76 -8.86 -3.49 -1.95
N PRO A 77 -9.31 -2.29 -2.35
CA PRO A 77 -9.49 -1.81 -3.72
C PRO A 77 -8.18 -1.75 -4.52
N SER A 78 -8.27 -1.84 -5.85
CA SER A 78 -7.08 -1.83 -6.71
C SER A 78 -6.39 -0.47 -6.72
N GLN A 79 -5.11 -0.42 -7.10
CA GLN A 79 -4.37 0.85 -7.16
C GLN A 79 -5.04 1.88 -8.10
N GLY A 80 -5.71 1.40 -9.16
CA GLY A 80 -6.46 2.25 -10.10
C GLY A 80 -7.60 3.02 -9.44
N TYR A 81 -8.21 2.48 -8.38
CA TYR A 81 -9.21 3.18 -7.57
C TYR A 81 -8.65 4.48 -6.99
N TYR A 82 -7.45 4.41 -6.39
CA TYR A 82 -6.83 5.56 -5.75
C TYR A 82 -6.36 6.62 -6.75
N ALA A 83 -6.02 6.21 -7.98
CA ALA A 83 -5.62 7.13 -9.04
C ALA A 83 -6.76 8.07 -9.48
N ALA A 84 -8.02 7.63 -9.39
CA ALA A 84 -9.18 8.41 -9.81
C ALA A 84 -9.46 9.64 -8.93
N PHE A 85 -9.05 9.62 -7.65
CA PHE A 85 -9.24 10.78 -6.75
C PHE A 85 -8.54 12.03 -7.26
N GLY A 86 -7.39 11.89 -7.93
CA GLY A 86 -6.70 13.04 -8.53
C GLY A 86 -7.54 13.77 -9.58
N GLN A 87 -8.33 13.02 -10.37
CA GLN A 87 -9.25 13.57 -11.38
C GLN A 87 -10.48 14.19 -10.69
N MET A 88 -11.04 13.51 -9.68
CA MET A 88 -12.17 14.02 -8.90
C MET A 88 -11.84 15.37 -8.23
N TYR A 89 -10.67 15.49 -7.59
CA TYR A 89 -10.27 16.75 -6.93
C TYR A 89 -10.02 17.91 -7.91
N ARG A 90 -9.79 17.62 -9.19
CA ARG A 90 -9.70 18.63 -10.26
C ARG A 90 -11.04 18.98 -10.88
N GLY A 91 -12.13 18.30 -10.50
CA GLY A 91 -13.45 18.45 -11.09
C GLY A 91 -13.64 17.71 -12.42
N GLU A 92 -12.71 16.82 -12.79
CA GLU A 92 -12.79 16.03 -14.03
C GLU A 92 -13.68 14.78 -13.82
N TYR A 93 -14.95 14.99 -13.47
CA TYR A 93 -15.83 13.91 -13.01
C TYR A 93 -16.09 12.82 -14.06
N ALA A 94 -16.24 13.19 -15.33
CA ALA A 94 -16.46 12.22 -16.41
C ALA A 94 -15.25 11.30 -16.64
N SER A 95 -14.04 11.82 -16.50
CA SER A 95 -12.81 11.03 -16.55
C SER A 95 -12.65 10.16 -15.31
N ALA A 96 -12.92 10.74 -14.13
CA ALA A 96 -12.85 10.04 -12.85
C ALA A 96 -13.81 8.86 -12.85
N ARG A 97 -15.04 9.06 -13.34
CA ARG A 97 -16.07 8.03 -13.50
C ARG A 97 -15.58 6.87 -14.34
N LYS A 98 -15.01 7.11 -15.53
CA LYS A 98 -14.43 6.04 -16.38
C LYS A 98 -13.33 5.27 -15.66
N THR A 99 -12.50 5.97 -14.88
CA THR A 99 -11.42 5.35 -14.09
C THR A 99 -12.00 4.49 -12.97
N PHE A 100 -13.03 4.97 -12.26
CA PHE A 100 -13.74 4.21 -11.23
C PHE A 100 -14.49 3.01 -11.82
N GLU A 101 -15.15 3.13 -12.97
CA GLU A 101 -15.79 2.02 -13.68
C GLU A 101 -14.78 0.94 -14.05
N SER A 102 -13.60 1.34 -14.54
CA SER A 102 -12.49 0.42 -14.81
C SER A 102 -12.01 -0.28 -13.54
N ALA A 103 -11.78 0.47 -12.46
CA ALA A 103 -11.38 -0.09 -11.16
C ALA A 103 -12.46 -1.04 -10.61
N ALA A 104 -13.74 -0.74 -10.78
CA ALA A 104 -14.86 -1.55 -10.32
C ALA A 104 -14.94 -2.93 -11.00
N ARG A 105 -14.33 -3.09 -12.18
CA ARG A 105 -14.22 -4.40 -12.85
C ARG A 105 -13.28 -5.36 -12.10
N SER A 106 -12.28 -4.81 -11.42
CA SER A 106 -11.32 -5.54 -10.59
C SER A 106 -11.81 -5.88 -9.18
N GLY A 107 -13.01 -5.44 -8.81
CA GLY A 107 -13.64 -5.76 -7.52
C GLY A 107 -13.91 -7.25 -7.36
N VAL A 108 -13.91 -7.73 -6.11
CA VAL A 108 -14.14 -9.14 -5.80
C VAL A 108 -15.60 -9.51 -6.06
N ARG A 109 -15.81 -10.67 -6.71
CA ARG A 109 -17.12 -11.27 -6.93
C ARG A 109 -17.16 -12.64 -6.26
N SER A 110 -18.20 -12.88 -5.47
CA SER A 110 -18.54 -14.16 -4.85
C SER A 110 -19.78 -14.76 -5.54
N VAL A 111 -20.14 -15.98 -5.17
CA VAL A 111 -21.41 -16.62 -5.56
C VAL A 111 -22.62 -15.83 -5.09
N ASP A 112 -22.51 -15.19 -3.92
CA ASP A 112 -23.56 -14.34 -3.34
C ASP A 112 -23.58 -12.91 -3.93
N GLY A 113 -22.78 -12.65 -4.97
CA GLY A 113 -22.67 -11.37 -5.64
C GLY A 113 -21.39 -10.60 -5.35
N ARG A 114 -21.42 -9.27 -5.46
CA ARG A 114 -20.25 -8.42 -5.25
C ARG A 114 -19.86 -8.36 -3.78
N TRP A 115 -18.56 -8.38 -3.48
CA TRP A 115 -18.06 -8.24 -2.11
C TRP A 115 -18.16 -6.80 -1.59
N ILE A 116 -18.01 -6.61 -0.27
CA ILE A 116 -18.16 -5.33 0.44
C ILE A 116 -17.25 -4.22 -0.09
N ASP A 117 -16.10 -4.57 -0.69
CA ASP A 117 -15.23 -3.59 -1.36
C ASP A 117 -15.96 -2.86 -2.50
N SER A 118 -16.98 -3.47 -3.09
CA SER A 118 -17.72 -2.85 -4.19
C SER A 118 -18.54 -1.62 -3.78
N VAL A 119 -18.85 -1.48 -2.49
CA VAL A 119 -19.52 -0.29 -1.93
C VAL A 119 -18.72 0.98 -2.25
N CYS A 120 -17.39 0.92 -2.19
CA CYS A 120 -16.56 2.09 -2.45
C CYS A 120 -16.57 2.49 -3.94
N TYR A 121 -16.71 1.54 -4.87
CA TYR A 121 -16.85 1.85 -6.29
C TYR A 121 -18.20 2.50 -6.57
N TYR A 122 -19.29 1.91 -6.07
CA TYR A 122 -20.64 2.45 -6.29
C TYR A 122 -20.81 3.83 -5.68
N ALA A 123 -20.31 4.06 -4.47
CA ALA A 123 -20.34 5.39 -3.85
C ALA A 123 -19.59 6.44 -4.67
N MET A 124 -18.41 6.11 -5.19
CA MET A 124 -17.64 7.07 -6.01
C MET A 124 -18.25 7.30 -7.39
N LEU A 125 -18.87 6.28 -8.00
CA LEU A 125 -19.64 6.47 -9.24
C LEU A 125 -20.86 7.36 -9.00
N GLY A 126 -21.59 7.13 -7.89
CA GLY A 126 -22.70 7.97 -7.47
C GLY A 126 -22.28 9.42 -7.26
N GLU A 127 -21.13 9.66 -6.62
CA GLU A 127 -20.55 11.00 -6.46
C GLU A 127 -20.22 11.64 -7.81
N CYS A 128 -19.58 10.92 -8.73
CA CYS A 128 -19.30 11.45 -10.06
C CYS A 128 -20.58 11.84 -10.81
N TYR A 129 -21.61 10.98 -10.82
CA TYR A 129 -22.90 11.29 -11.44
C TYR A 129 -23.60 12.48 -10.79
N TYR A 130 -23.54 12.57 -9.46
CA TYR A 130 -24.11 13.69 -8.70
C TYR A 130 -23.46 15.02 -9.11
N GLN A 131 -22.13 15.04 -9.24
CA GLN A 131 -21.39 16.24 -9.64
C GLN A 131 -21.57 16.58 -11.13
N GLU A 132 -21.83 15.59 -11.99
CA GLU A 132 -22.23 15.78 -13.39
C GLU A 132 -23.68 16.28 -13.54
N GLY A 133 -24.50 16.19 -12.48
CA GLY A 133 -25.91 16.60 -12.46
C GLY A 133 -26.91 15.49 -12.80
N ASP A 134 -26.45 14.27 -13.08
CA ASP A 134 -27.32 13.11 -13.31
C ASP A 134 -27.73 12.46 -11.98
N LEU A 135 -28.75 13.06 -11.36
CA LEU A 135 -29.22 12.63 -10.04
C LEU A 135 -29.88 11.24 -10.05
N ALA A 136 -30.45 10.82 -11.18
CA ALA A 136 -31.11 9.51 -11.30
C ALA A 136 -30.06 8.38 -11.29
N SER A 137 -28.99 8.54 -12.09
CA SER A 137 -27.87 7.60 -12.07
C SER A 137 -27.12 7.63 -10.73
N ALA A 138 -26.99 8.81 -10.12
CA ALA A 138 -26.39 8.94 -8.79
C ALA A 138 -27.15 8.14 -7.74
N LEU A 139 -28.48 8.33 -7.66
CA LEU A 139 -29.33 7.62 -6.71
C LEU A 139 -29.23 6.10 -6.91
N THR A 140 -29.32 5.63 -8.16
CA THR A 140 -29.21 4.20 -8.49
C THR A 140 -27.89 3.60 -7.99
N ASN A 141 -26.78 4.32 -8.13
CA ASN A 141 -25.48 3.86 -7.64
C ASN A 141 -25.42 3.85 -6.11
N PHE A 142 -25.99 4.85 -5.43
CA PHE A 142 -26.04 4.86 -3.97
C PHE A 142 -26.93 3.76 -3.41
N GLU A 143 -28.09 3.49 -4.02
CA GLU A 143 -28.95 2.37 -3.65
C GLU A 143 -28.24 1.03 -3.84
N ALA A 144 -27.50 0.85 -4.95
CA ALA A 144 -26.68 -0.34 -5.16
C ALA A 144 -25.59 -0.49 -4.09
N ALA A 145 -24.95 0.61 -3.67
CA ALA A 145 -23.97 0.59 -2.59
C ALA A 145 -24.59 0.13 -1.26
N LEU A 146 -25.76 0.66 -0.92
CA LEU A 146 -26.52 0.27 0.28
C LEU A 146 -26.97 -1.19 0.21
N GLY A 147 -27.41 -1.66 -0.96
CA GLY A 147 -27.80 -3.05 -1.18
C GLY A 147 -26.65 -4.03 -0.92
N VAL A 148 -25.45 -3.74 -1.44
CA VAL A 148 -24.26 -4.56 -1.15
C VAL A 148 -23.93 -4.56 0.35
N PHE A 149 -23.98 -3.40 1.00
CA PHE A 149 -23.69 -3.28 2.43
C PHE A 149 -24.70 -4.05 3.29
N ALA A 150 -25.99 -3.91 3.01
CA ALA A 150 -27.07 -4.57 3.74
C ALA A 150 -27.03 -6.10 3.59
N ASN A 151 -26.60 -6.60 2.42
CA ASN A 151 -26.53 -8.04 2.15
C ASN A 151 -25.35 -8.74 2.80
N GLN A 152 -24.39 -8.03 3.42
CA GLN A 152 -23.18 -8.61 4.00
C GLN A 152 -22.93 -8.20 5.46
N PRO A 153 -23.88 -8.38 6.39
CA PRO A 153 -23.79 -7.82 7.75
C PRO A 153 -22.60 -8.36 8.58
N ALA A 154 -22.07 -9.54 8.23
CA ALA A 154 -20.98 -10.19 8.95
C ALA A 154 -19.62 -10.11 8.21
N TRP A 155 -19.46 -9.20 7.25
CA TRP A 155 -18.24 -9.09 6.43
C TRP A 155 -16.96 -8.89 7.26
N MET A 156 -17.02 -8.29 8.45
CA MET A 156 -15.85 -8.12 9.31
C MET A 156 -15.34 -9.44 9.91
N ARG A 157 -16.16 -10.51 9.96
CA ARG A 157 -15.72 -11.81 10.50
C ARG A 157 -14.73 -12.53 9.58
N VAL A 158 -14.74 -12.19 8.29
CA VAL A 158 -13.79 -12.78 7.32
C VAL A 158 -12.48 -12.00 7.22
N VAL A 159 -12.39 -10.82 7.87
CA VAL A 159 -11.15 -10.03 7.91
C VAL A 159 -10.25 -10.59 9.01
N GLN A 160 -9.04 -11.00 8.64
CA GLN A 160 -8.04 -11.45 9.59
C GLN A 160 -7.26 -10.25 10.12
N PHE A 161 -7.50 -9.93 11.38
CA PHE A 161 -6.73 -8.94 12.11
C PHE A 161 -5.51 -9.60 12.74
N PRO A 162 -4.36 -8.89 12.84
CA PRO A 162 -3.23 -9.40 13.61
C PRO A 162 -3.61 -9.50 15.09
N ASP A 163 -3.08 -10.51 15.78
CA ASP A 163 -3.37 -10.78 17.20
C ASP A 163 -2.95 -9.63 18.12
N THR A 164 -2.03 -8.77 17.67
CA THR A 164 -1.58 -7.60 18.42
C THR A 164 -1.48 -6.38 17.51
N ILE A 165 -2.31 -5.37 17.80
CA ILE A 165 -2.19 -4.04 17.24
C ILE A 165 -1.30 -3.23 18.19
N ALA A 166 -0.06 -2.96 17.78
CA ALA A 166 0.86 -2.18 18.59
C ALA A 166 0.37 -0.72 18.72
N PRO A 167 0.54 -0.07 19.87
CA PRO A 167 0.36 1.37 19.96
C PRO A 167 1.37 2.05 19.02
N SER A 168 0.89 3.01 18.23
CA SER A 168 1.72 3.74 17.28
C SER A 168 2.82 4.48 18.02
N ALA A 169 4.09 4.12 17.72
CA ALA A 169 5.26 4.84 18.19
C ALA A 169 5.33 6.25 17.61
N ARG A 170 4.66 6.46 16.46
CA ARG A 170 4.32 7.79 16.02
C ARG A 170 3.33 8.31 17.07
N LYS A 171 3.78 9.21 17.94
CA LYS A 171 2.88 10.23 18.50
C LYS A 171 2.29 10.91 17.28
N THR A 172 1.23 10.33 16.72
CA THR A 172 0.41 10.98 15.75
C THR A 172 -0.05 12.16 16.55
N THR A 173 0.60 13.30 16.32
CA THR A 173 0.05 14.60 16.61
C THR A 173 -1.28 14.51 15.88
N SER A 174 -2.32 14.04 16.56
CA SER A 174 -3.68 14.24 16.14
C SER A 174 -3.67 15.73 15.88
N LYS A 175 -3.75 16.12 14.60
CA LYS A 175 -3.81 17.54 14.25
C LYS A 175 -4.85 18.09 15.20
N ALA A 176 -4.43 18.98 16.10
CA ALA A 176 -5.28 19.42 17.20
C ALA A 176 -6.60 19.83 16.54
N VAL A 177 -7.64 19.04 16.78
CA VAL A 177 -8.90 19.25 16.09
C VAL A 177 -9.38 20.62 16.56
N PRO A 178 -9.63 21.57 15.65
CA PRO A 178 -9.78 22.98 16.02
C PRO A 178 -11.01 23.24 16.91
N TRP A 179 -11.90 22.25 17.04
CA TRP A 179 -13.16 22.32 17.79
C TRP A 179 -13.09 21.66 19.18
N GLY A 180 -11.94 21.17 19.64
CA GLY A 180 -11.76 20.79 21.05
C GLY A 180 -10.81 19.61 21.30
N ASN A 181 -10.23 19.57 22.50
CA ASN A 181 -9.41 18.46 22.97
C ASN A 181 -10.31 17.37 23.61
N SER A 182 -10.10 16.11 23.20
CA SER A 182 -10.76 14.97 23.84
C SER A 182 -10.15 14.70 25.22
N ALA A 183 -11.00 14.46 26.22
CA ALA A 183 -10.57 14.01 27.55
C ALA A 183 -10.20 12.51 27.59
N ARG A 184 -10.48 11.76 26.53
CA ARG A 184 -10.20 10.31 26.47
C ARG A 184 -8.74 10.08 26.04
N ASN A 185 -7.97 9.41 26.89
CA ASN A 185 -6.63 8.94 26.56
C ASN A 185 -6.70 7.58 25.85
N VAL A 186 -7.01 7.58 24.55
CA VAL A 186 -7.04 6.36 23.73
C VAL A 186 -5.73 6.27 22.94
N PRO A 187 -4.90 5.23 23.14
CA PRO A 187 -3.70 5.05 22.34
C PRO A 187 -4.08 4.80 20.88
N VAL A 188 -3.42 5.50 19.95
CA VAL A 188 -3.60 5.27 18.51
C VAL A 188 -2.91 3.96 18.14
N GLY A 189 -3.64 3.01 17.54
CA GLY A 189 -3.05 1.75 17.05
C GLY A 189 -2.26 1.96 15.75
N ASP A 190 -1.18 1.21 15.58
CA ASP A 190 -0.46 1.06 14.33
C ASP A 190 -1.06 -0.11 13.55
N PHE A 191 -1.62 0.19 12.38
CA PHE A 191 -2.31 -0.80 11.55
C PHE A 191 -1.54 -1.02 10.26
N PRO A 192 -1.43 -2.28 9.78
CA PRO A 192 -0.86 -2.54 8.48
C PRO A 192 -1.73 -1.90 7.39
N ARG A 193 -1.08 -1.43 6.31
CA ARG A 193 -1.78 -0.82 5.17
C ARG A 193 -2.75 -1.76 4.44
N ARG A 194 -2.58 -3.07 4.62
CA ARG A 194 -3.39 -4.13 4.00
C ARG A 194 -3.62 -5.22 5.04
N MET A 195 -4.82 -5.78 5.04
CA MET A 195 -5.21 -6.90 5.88
C MET A 195 -5.61 -8.07 4.99
N GLN A 196 -5.42 -9.29 5.49
CA GLN A 196 -5.86 -10.48 4.77
C GLN A 196 -7.36 -10.68 4.99
N ILE A 197 -8.01 -11.17 3.95
CA ILE A 197 -9.41 -11.54 3.97
C ILE A 197 -9.54 -13.00 3.59
N LEU A 198 -10.19 -13.78 4.45
CA LEU A 198 -10.46 -15.17 4.19
C LEU A 198 -11.59 -15.26 3.17
N ARG A 199 -11.32 -15.91 2.04
CA ARG A 199 -12.29 -16.13 0.96
C ARG A 199 -12.56 -17.62 0.81
N GLY A 200 -13.83 -17.99 0.72
CA GLY A 200 -14.27 -19.39 0.62
C GLY A 200 -15.01 -19.88 1.86
N ARG A 201 -15.36 -21.16 1.86
CA ARG A 201 -16.06 -21.81 2.98
C ARG A 201 -15.11 -21.91 4.17
N LEU A 202 -15.46 -21.24 5.27
CA LEU A 202 -14.70 -21.25 6.53
C LEU A 202 -14.74 -22.63 7.21
N ASP A 203 -15.80 -23.39 6.96
CA ASP A 203 -16.08 -24.67 7.62
C ASP A 203 -16.15 -25.80 6.58
N ASN A 204 -15.00 -26.37 6.22
CA ASN A 204 -14.90 -27.54 5.34
C ASN A 204 -15.05 -28.87 6.11
N SER A 205 -15.40 -28.82 7.40
CA SER A 205 -15.55 -30.03 8.22
C SER A 205 -16.61 -30.99 7.65
N ASP A 206 -17.73 -30.46 7.14
CA ASP A 206 -18.77 -31.28 6.49
C ASP A 206 -18.31 -31.94 5.18
N VAL A 207 -17.47 -31.27 4.39
CA VAL A 207 -16.96 -31.82 3.10
C VAL A 207 -15.93 -32.92 3.37
N VAL A 208 -15.12 -32.75 4.41
CA VAL A 208 -14.18 -33.78 4.90
C VAL A 208 -14.93 -34.97 5.49
N GLN A 209 -16.00 -34.74 6.25
CA GLN A 209 -16.86 -35.82 6.79
C GLN A 209 -17.61 -36.58 5.70
N GLN A 210 -17.94 -35.93 4.58
CA GLN A 210 -18.61 -36.55 3.43
C GLN A 210 -17.64 -37.15 2.40
N GLY A 211 -16.34 -37.19 2.69
CA GLY A 211 -15.32 -37.77 1.80
C GLY A 211 -15.12 -36.99 0.49
N GLY A 212 -15.50 -35.72 0.45
CA GLY A 212 -15.31 -34.84 -0.71
C GLY A 212 -13.87 -34.34 -0.82
N VAL A 213 -13.38 -34.19 -2.05
CA VAL A 213 -12.03 -33.66 -2.32
C VAL A 213 -12.01 -32.16 -2.02
N VAL A 214 -11.19 -31.74 -1.05
CA VAL A 214 -10.91 -30.33 -0.77
C VAL A 214 -9.87 -29.87 -1.80
N GLN A 215 -10.25 -28.94 -2.69
CA GLN A 215 -9.35 -28.27 -3.62
C GLN A 215 -8.86 -26.94 -3.08
#